data_AF-A0ABD2WVH7-F1
#
_entry.id   AF-A0ABD2WVH7-F1
#
_cell.length_a   1.000
_cell.length_b   1.000
_cell.length_c   1.000
_cell.angle_alpha   90.00
_cell.angle_beta   90.00
_cell.angle_gamma   90.00
#
_symmetry.space_group_name_H-M   'P 1'
#
loop_
_entity.id
_entity.type
_entity.pdbx_description
1 polymer ?
#
loop_
_entity_poly.entity_id
_entity_poly.type
_entity_poly.pdbx_seq_one_letter_code
_entity_poly.pdbx_strand_id
1 'polypeptide(L)'
;MDSYSKSPTLKVYLKLKQQECYIEKSIETLLANAKLDLEMVCAIRRNSESVEIERKQLTGTLNENVRVIYEELLDAKSMINEDNVETIDLESFKSKLHSLWKRMQESKESLVALDALVAEQKDLESELVGLLRVVRKQQEEKASTKGSSSSGETGSAKRSAASDREQDRGGEASSSVQDLCGLLARSGHNGNWSEEDHQLFCRLRQRQQQRSKSGKQSLAQLVRLVQAKCPDLSREAIVEHELWYRRYLELREQQRQAVQQWRQRRRADLAARSSEQPTSVVAISAKSCDKSCSSQPRDPCEPLRSPGRPVNDDSTARDRLLRLAAHKRAEAERKRQLVLHSREQREKLRLIDERRRALDSTGRRVADRRVYDFSIGYQNKMERKLLDALRTNFSSNDSGTSDRTVEKSQEDV
;
A
#
# COMPACT_ATOMS: atom_id res chain seq x y z
N MET A 1 -3.12 33.06 56.79
CA MET A 1 -2.57 31.82 56.19
C MET A 1 -3.63 31.31 55.23
N ASP A 2 -3.80 32.01 54.12
CA ASP A 2 -4.92 31.77 53.21
C ASP A 2 -4.58 30.61 52.28
N SER A 3 -5.40 29.57 52.35
CA SER A 3 -5.27 28.40 51.52
C SER A 3 -5.45 28.81 50.07
N TYR A 4 -4.39 28.69 49.27
CA TYR A 4 -4.46 28.81 47.81
C TYR A 4 -5.41 27.76 47.26
N SER A 5 -6.68 28.13 47.15
CA SER A 5 -7.71 27.44 46.39
C SER A 5 -7.19 27.31 44.96
N LYS A 6 -6.62 26.15 44.63
CA LYS A 6 -6.17 25.79 43.27
C LYS A 6 -7.32 26.11 42.32
N SER A 7 -7.12 27.10 41.46
CA SER A 7 -8.21 27.63 40.63
C SER A 7 -8.83 26.50 39.81
N PRO A 8 -10.15 26.49 39.60
CA PRO A 8 -10.84 25.47 38.82
C PRO A 8 -10.18 25.26 37.44
N THR A 9 -9.57 26.30 36.88
CA THR A 9 -8.79 26.28 35.63
C THR A 9 -7.58 25.34 35.70
N LEU A 10 -6.86 25.28 36.83
CA LEU A 10 -5.70 24.40 36.99
C LEU A 10 -6.11 22.92 36.99
N LYS A 11 -7.27 22.60 37.57
CA LYS A 11 -7.80 21.22 37.56
C LYS A 11 -8.19 20.77 36.15
N VAL A 12 -8.79 21.67 35.36
CA VAL A 12 -9.13 21.41 33.95
C VAL A 12 -7.86 21.19 33.14
N TYR A 13 -6.85 22.04 33.31
CA TYR A 13 -5.56 21.91 32.62
C TYR A 13 -4.87 20.57 32.91
N LEU A 14 -4.81 20.15 34.19
CA LEU A 14 -4.22 18.86 34.55
C LEU A 14 -4.97 17.67 33.96
N LYS A 15 -6.31 17.76 33.89
CA LYS A 15 -7.15 16.73 33.26
C LYS A 15 -6.88 16.64 31.76
N LEU A 16 -6.73 17.78 31.07
CA LEU A 16 -6.37 17.81 29.65
C LEU A 16 -4.97 17.24 29.40
N LYS A 17 -3.98 17.59 30.23
CA LYS A 17 -2.62 17.00 30.15
C LYS A 17 -2.61 15.49 30.37
N GLN A 18 -3.43 14.99 31.28
CA GLN A 18 -3.58 13.56 31.47
C GLN A 18 -4.23 12.86 30.26
N GLN A 19 -5.22 13.50 29.63
CA GLN A 19 -5.86 13.00 28.41
C GLN A 19 -4.89 13.00 27.23
N GLU A 20 -4.11 14.06 27.05
CA GLU A 20 -3.04 14.17 26.04
C GLU A 20 -2.05 13.02 26.18
N CYS A 21 -1.52 12.78 27.40
CA CYS A 21 -0.60 11.67 27.66
C CYS A 21 -1.22 10.29 27.38
N TYR A 22 -2.52 10.12 27.65
CA TYR A 22 -3.22 8.87 27.34
C TYR A 22 -3.36 8.66 25.83
N ILE A 23 -3.68 9.72 25.09
CA ILE A 23 -3.80 9.69 23.63
C ILE A 23 -2.44 9.37 23.01
N GLU A 24 -1.37 10.04 23.42
CA GLU A 24 0.01 9.81 22.95
C GLU A 24 0.41 8.34 23.13
N LYS A 25 0.27 7.80 24.36
CA LYS A 25 0.57 6.39 24.64
C LYS A 25 -0.29 5.42 23.82
N SER A 26 -1.56 5.76 23.58
CA SER A 26 -2.44 4.94 22.74
C SER A 26 -2.03 4.95 21.27
N ILE A 27 -1.56 6.09 20.75
CA ILE A 27 -1.05 6.24 19.38
C ILE A 27 0.26 5.46 19.24
N GLU A 28 1.20 5.61 20.17
CA GLU A 28 2.45 4.82 20.19
C GLU A 28 2.16 3.32 20.21
N THR A 29 1.22 2.90 21.07
CA THR A 29 0.81 1.49 21.16
C THR A 29 0.13 1.02 19.88
N LEU A 30 -0.70 1.85 19.24
CA LEU A 30 -1.34 1.53 17.96
C LEU A 30 -0.33 1.45 16.83
N LEU A 31 0.67 2.33 16.78
CA LEU A 31 1.74 2.31 15.79
C LEU A 31 2.69 1.12 16.00
N ALA A 32 3.00 0.77 17.25
CA ALA A 32 3.79 -0.42 17.57
C ALA A 32 3.04 -1.74 17.27
N ASN A 33 1.71 -1.76 17.44
CA ASN A 33 0.88 -2.94 17.19
C ASN A 33 0.38 -3.06 15.74
N ALA A 34 0.22 -1.93 15.05
CA ALA A 34 0.13 -1.92 13.61
C ALA A 34 1.49 -2.43 13.15
N LYS A 35 1.57 -3.70 12.73
CA LYS A 35 2.76 -4.28 12.10
C LYS A 35 3.00 -3.64 10.73
N LEU A 36 3.01 -2.30 10.69
CA LEU A 36 3.54 -1.52 9.61
C LEU A 36 5.02 -1.81 9.66
N ASP A 37 5.46 -2.52 8.63
CA ASP A 37 6.86 -2.77 8.42
C ASP A 37 7.60 -1.42 8.50
N LEU A 38 8.49 -1.28 9.47
CA LEU A 38 9.23 -0.04 9.69
C LEU A 38 10.00 0.32 8.41
N GLU A 39 10.44 -0.68 7.64
CA GLU A 39 11.05 -0.49 6.34
C GLU A 39 10.09 0.13 5.33
N MET A 40 8.84 -0.32 5.29
CA MET A 40 7.80 0.23 4.43
C MET A 40 7.52 1.70 4.78
N VAL A 41 7.41 2.05 6.07
CA VAL A 41 7.21 3.44 6.50
C VAL A 41 8.41 4.31 6.10
N CYS A 42 9.63 3.81 6.30
CA CYS A 42 10.83 4.51 5.89
C CYS A 42 10.93 4.66 4.36
N ALA A 43 10.50 3.65 3.59
CA ALA A 43 10.45 3.71 2.13
C ALA A 43 9.44 4.75 1.65
N ILE A 44 8.24 4.80 2.25
CA ILE A 44 7.23 5.84 1.96
C ILE A 44 7.80 7.23 2.24
N ARG A 45 8.47 7.41 3.39
CA ARG A 45 9.07 8.71 3.75
C ARG A 45 10.13 9.14 2.73
N ARG A 46 11.07 8.25 2.36
CA ARG A 46 12.10 8.56 1.35
C ARG A 46 11.50 8.89 -0.01
N ASN A 47 10.47 8.14 -0.42
CA ASN A 47 9.78 8.41 -1.68
C ASN A 47 9.09 9.80 -1.64
N SER A 48 8.43 10.12 -0.53
CA SER A 48 7.81 11.44 -0.34
C SER A 48 8.83 12.58 -0.38
N GLU A 49 9.99 12.40 0.24
CA GLU A 49 11.09 13.38 0.20
C GLU A 49 11.65 13.55 -1.22
N SER A 50 11.85 12.44 -1.95
CA SER A 50 12.30 12.45 -3.35
C SER A 50 11.32 13.22 -4.26
N VAL A 51 10.03 12.89 -4.17
CA VAL A 51 8.98 13.55 -4.97
C VAL A 51 8.88 15.04 -4.64
N GLU A 52 9.08 15.43 -3.38
CA GLU A 52 9.07 16.84 -2.99
C GLU A 52 10.28 17.61 -3.55
N ILE A 53 11.45 16.97 -3.66
CA ILE A 53 12.62 17.55 -4.33
C ILE A 53 12.35 17.75 -5.82
N GLU A 54 11.81 16.74 -6.49
CA GLU A 54 11.44 16.82 -7.92
C GLU A 54 10.41 17.93 -8.18
N ARG A 55 9.40 18.05 -7.31
CA ARG A 55 8.40 19.13 -7.39
C ARG A 55 9.05 20.52 -7.27
N LYS A 56 10.00 20.69 -6.35
CA LYS A 56 10.72 21.96 -6.19
C LYS A 56 11.57 22.29 -7.41
N GLN A 57 12.23 21.29 -7.99
CA GLN A 57 13.00 21.47 -9.23
C GLN A 57 12.09 21.89 -10.38
N LEU A 58 10.98 21.18 -10.62
CA LEU A 58 10.01 21.53 -11.66
C LEU A 58 9.46 22.95 -11.48
N THR A 59 9.08 23.31 -10.25
CA THR A 59 8.59 24.65 -9.91
C THR A 59 9.66 25.71 -10.18
N GLY A 60 10.91 25.44 -9.83
CA GLY A 60 12.04 26.32 -10.08
C GLY A 60 12.26 26.56 -11.57
N THR A 61 12.27 25.49 -12.38
CA THR A 61 12.41 25.58 -13.84
C THR A 61 11.27 26.35 -14.48
N LEU A 62 10.03 26.14 -14.04
CA LEU A 62 8.87 26.87 -14.57
C LEU A 62 8.96 28.37 -14.24
N ASN A 63 9.29 28.71 -13.00
CA ASN A 63 9.46 30.11 -12.58
C ASN A 63 10.58 30.81 -13.35
N GLU A 64 11.69 30.10 -13.58
CA GLU A 64 12.80 30.60 -14.39
C GLU A 64 12.35 30.88 -15.82
N ASN A 65 11.66 29.93 -16.47
CA ASN A 65 11.15 30.10 -17.82
C ASN A 65 10.18 31.29 -17.93
N VAL A 66 9.26 31.45 -16.97
CA VAL A 66 8.32 32.58 -16.92
C VAL A 66 9.07 33.90 -16.73
N ARG A 67 10.07 33.94 -15.84
CA ARG A 67 10.90 35.12 -15.62
C ARG A 67 11.61 35.53 -16.91
N VAL A 68 12.26 34.59 -17.58
CA VAL A 68 12.99 34.85 -18.83
C VAL A 68 12.05 35.34 -19.93
N ILE A 69 10.86 34.75 -20.08
CA ILE A 69 9.84 35.22 -21.04
C ILE A 69 9.41 36.66 -20.71
N TYR A 70 9.22 36.97 -19.43
CA TYR A 70 8.85 38.30 -18.97
C TYR A 70 9.95 39.34 -19.24
N GLU A 71 11.21 39.00 -18.99
CA GLU A 71 12.37 39.85 -19.29
C GLU A 71 12.49 40.11 -20.79
N GLU A 72 12.39 39.08 -21.64
CA GLU A 72 12.40 39.27 -23.11
C GLU A 72 11.23 40.12 -23.60
N LEU A 73 10.05 39.99 -22.98
CA LEU A 73 8.89 40.83 -23.30
C LEU A 73 9.15 42.29 -22.93
N LEU A 74 9.77 42.57 -21.78
CA LEU A 74 10.18 43.92 -21.39
C LEU A 74 11.25 44.48 -22.34
N ASP A 75 12.21 43.66 -22.75
CA ASP A 75 13.25 44.05 -23.70
C ASP A 75 12.72 44.31 -25.11
N ALA A 76 11.69 43.57 -25.53
CA ALA A 76 10.99 43.86 -26.78
C ALA A 76 10.16 45.14 -26.66
N LYS A 77 9.50 45.34 -25.51
CA LYS A 77 8.72 46.56 -25.23
C LYS A 77 9.59 47.81 -25.22
N SER A 78 10.78 47.76 -24.61
CA SER A 78 11.69 48.91 -24.51
C SER A 78 12.27 49.35 -25.85
N MET A 79 12.19 48.52 -26.89
CA MET A 79 12.52 48.92 -28.26
C MET A 79 11.46 49.83 -28.89
N ILE A 80 10.23 49.79 -28.38
CA ILE A 80 9.09 50.61 -28.84
C ILE A 80 8.84 51.71 -27.80
N ASN A 81 9.82 52.58 -27.58
CA ASN A 81 9.60 53.79 -26.78
C ASN A 81 9.02 54.90 -27.66
N GLU A 82 8.19 55.76 -27.08
CA GLU A 82 7.52 56.88 -27.77
C GLU A 82 8.53 57.78 -28.51
N ASP A 83 9.74 57.92 -27.98
CA ASP A 83 10.80 58.77 -28.54
C ASP A 83 11.57 58.13 -29.72
N ASN A 84 11.47 56.81 -29.91
CA ASN A 84 12.32 56.06 -30.85
C ASN A 84 11.55 55.40 -32.00
N VAL A 85 10.25 55.69 -32.14
CA VAL A 85 9.36 54.99 -33.11
C VAL A 85 9.85 55.10 -34.55
N GLU A 86 10.47 56.22 -34.94
CA GLU A 86 10.96 56.44 -36.31
C GLU A 86 12.31 55.76 -36.60
N THR A 87 13.07 55.36 -35.58
CA THR A 87 14.45 54.84 -35.71
C THR A 87 14.60 53.37 -35.30
N ILE A 88 13.49 52.68 -35.06
CA ILE A 88 13.51 51.26 -34.68
C ILE A 88 14.13 50.44 -35.83
N ASP A 89 15.16 49.66 -35.52
CA ASP A 89 15.60 48.60 -36.39
C ASP A 89 14.56 47.48 -36.41
N LEU A 90 13.74 47.48 -37.47
CA LEU A 90 12.66 46.50 -37.65
C LEU A 90 13.18 45.06 -37.63
N GLU A 91 14.40 44.80 -38.08
CA GLU A 91 14.88 43.43 -38.23
C GLU A 91 15.31 42.82 -36.90
N SER A 92 15.99 43.60 -36.04
CA SER A 92 16.26 43.16 -34.67
C SER A 92 14.99 43.03 -33.84
N PHE A 93 14.01 43.93 -34.02
CA PHE A 93 12.73 43.83 -33.33
C PHE A 93 11.94 42.57 -33.73
N LYS A 94 11.83 42.28 -35.03
CA LYS A 94 11.23 41.03 -35.53
C LYS A 94 11.94 39.80 -35.00
N SER A 95 13.27 39.81 -35.01
CA SER A 95 14.08 38.69 -34.51
C SER A 95 13.83 38.42 -33.03
N LYS A 96 13.73 39.47 -32.20
CA LYS A 96 13.37 39.36 -30.78
C LYS A 96 11.96 38.83 -30.57
N LEU A 97 10.96 39.34 -31.30
CA LEU A 97 9.59 38.81 -31.23
C LEU A 97 9.52 37.35 -31.63
N HIS A 98 10.28 36.94 -32.65
CA HIS A 98 10.34 35.55 -33.07
C HIS A 98 10.98 34.65 -32.00
N SER A 99 12.08 35.11 -31.36
CA SER A 99 12.70 34.43 -30.22
C SER A 99 11.73 34.26 -29.05
N LEU A 100 11.03 35.33 -28.67
CA LEU A 100 10.03 35.32 -27.61
C LEU A 100 8.90 34.34 -27.92
N TRP A 101 8.35 34.37 -29.14
CA TRP A 101 7.31 33.44 -29.58
C TRP A 101 7.78 31.99 -29.49
N LYS A 102 9.00 31.69 -29.97
CA LYS A 102 9.58 30.36 -29.92
C LYS A 102 9.72 29.88 -28.46
N ARG A 103 10.20 30.73 -27.56
CA ARG A 103 10.34 30.41 -26.14
C ARG A 103 8.99 30.19 -25.44
N MET A 104 7.99 31.01 -25.76
CA MET A 104 6.62 30.81 -25.28
C MET A 104 6.05 29.46 -25.74
N GLN A 105 6.34 29.07 -26.98
CA GLN A 105 5.88 27.79 -27.53
C GLN A 105 6.59 26.59 -26.87
N GLU A 106 7.91 26.65 -26.68
CA GLU A 106 8.67 25.63 -25.95
C GLU A 106 8.20 25.51 -24.49
N SER A 107 7.94 26.64 -23.83
CA SER A 107 7.38 26.67 -22.47
C SER A 107 5.99 26.02 -22.43
N LYS A 108 5.13 26.31 -23.41
CA LYS A 108 3.82 25.68 -23.54
C LYS A 108 3.90 24.17 -23.73
N GLU A 109 4.87 23.69 -24.52
CA GLU A 109 5.10 22.25 -24.70
C GLU A 109 5.56 21.58 -23.39
N SER A 110 6.39 22.27 -22.59
CA SER A 110 6.76 21.79 -21.25
C SER A 110 5.57 21.68 -20.29
N LEU A 111 4.53 22.52 -20.44
CA LEU A 111 3.31 22.45 -19.65
C LEU A 111 2.42 21.24 -19.98
N VAL A 112 2.56 20.63 -21.16
CA VAL A 112 1.80 19.41 -21.51
C VAL A 112 2.15 18.26 -20.56
N ALA A 113 3.40 18.19 -20.10
CA ALA A 113 3.80 17.22 -19.07
C ALA A 113 3.09 17.50 -17.73
N LEU A 114 2.83 18.78 -17.40
CA LEU A 114 2.09 19.17 -16.20
C LEU A 114 0.63 18.70 -16.27
N ASP A 115 -0.02 18.82 -17.42
CA ASP A 115 -1.40 18.33 -17.63
C ASP A 115 -1.50 16.81 -17.40
N ALA A 116 -0.49 16.05 -17.83
CA ALA A 116 -0.41 14.61 -17.56
C ALA A 116 -0.30 14.32 -16.05
N LEU A 117 0.54 15.07 -15.32
CA LEU A 117 0.67 14.94 -13.86
C LEU A 117 -0.62 15.33 -13.12
N VAL A 118 -1.34 16.35 -13.60
CA VAL A 118 -2.64 16.73 -13.03
C VAL A 118 -3.69 15.63 -13.24
N ALA A 119 -3.67 14.95 -14.39
CA ALA A 119 -4.55 13.81 -14.65
C ALA A 119 -4.21 12.62 -13.73
N GLU A 120 -2.93 12.30 -13.55
CA GLU A 120 -2.46 11.26 -12.64
C GLU A 120 -2.81 11.57 -11.18
N GLN A 121 -2.65 12.82 -10.74
CA GLN A 121 -3.06 13.26 -9.41
C GLN A 121 -4.56 12.99 -9.16
N LYS A 122 -5.42 13.34 -10.12
CA LYS A 122 -6.86 13.09 -10.00
C LYS A 122 -7.18 11.60 -9.91
N ASP A 123 -6.45 10.77 -10.66
CA ASP A 123 -6.62 9.32 -10.63
C ASP A 123 -6.25 8.76 -9.24
N LEU A 124 -5.07 9.12 -8.72
CA LEU A 124 -4.61 8.74 -7.38
C LEU A 124 -5.53 9.23 -6.26
N GLU A 125 -6.04 10.45 -6.35
CA GLU A 125 -7.03 10.97 -5.39
C GLU A 125 -8.31 10.13 -5.40
N SER A 126 -8.76 9.72 -6.60
CA SER A 126 -9.94 8.85 -6.73
C SER A 126 -9.70 7.46 -6.14
N GLU A 127 -8.51 6.88 -6.34
CA GLU A 127 -8.10 5.62 -5.72
C GLU A 127 -8.04 5.72 -4.19
N LEU A 128 -7.46 6.80 -3.67
CA LEU A 128 -7.38 7.07 -2.23
C LEU A 128 -8.78 7.14 -1.60
N VAL A 129 -9.70 7.88 -2.23
CA VAL A 129 -11.11 7.95 -1.79
C VAL A 129 -11.76 6.57 -1.82
N GLY A 130 -11.45 5.76 -2.84
CA GLY A 130 -11.87 4.37 -2.94
C GLY A 130 -11.38 3.52 -1.76
N LEU A 131 -10.09 3.58 -1.45
CA LEU A 131 -9.48 2.87 -0.33
C LEU A 131 -10.06 3.29 1.02
N LEU A 132 -10.23 4.60 1.24
CA LEU A 132 -10.86 5.12 2.47
C LEU A 132 -12.28 4.58 2.66
N ARG A 133 -13.05 4.43 1.57
CA ARG A 133 -14.38 3.82 1.62
C ARG A 133 -14.32 2.35 2.04
N VAL A 134 -13.34 1.58 1.56
CA VAL A 134 -13.13 0.18 1.97
C VAL A 134 -12.78 0.10 3.46
N VAL A 135 -11.87 0.95 3.93
CA VAL A 135 -11.48 0.99 5.35
C VAL A 135 -12.68 1.30 6.25
N ARG A 136 -13.48 2.30 5.88
CA ARG A 136 -14.70 2.67 6.62
C ARG A 136 -15.69 1.51 6.67
N LYS A 137 -15.95 0.85 5.55
CA LYS A 137 -16.84 -0.32 5.48
C LYS A 137 -16.37 -1.45 6.42
N GLN A 138 -15.07 -1.76 6.43
CA GLN A 138 -14.50 -2.77 7.34
C GLN A 138 -14.65 -2.37 8.82
N GLN A 139 -14.58 -1.07 9.12
CA GLN A 139 -14.75 -0.57 10.48
C GLN A 139 -16.21 -0.71 10.95
N GLU A 140 -17.18 -0.41 10.06
CA GLU A 140 -18.61 -0.58 10.31
C GLU A 140 -18.99 -2.04 10.51
N GLU A 141 -18.47 -2.96 9.68
CA GLU A 141 -18.69 -4.41 9.82
C GLU A 141 -18.17 -4.94 11.18
N LYS A 142 -16.99 -4.47 11.62
CA LYS A 142 -16.43 -4.81 12.94
C LYS A 142 -17.26 -4.26 14.10
N ALA A 143 -17.89 -3.10 13.93
CA ALA A 143 -18.77 -2.51 14.95
C ALA A 143 -20.09 -3.26 15.06
N SER A 144 -20.69 -3.66 13.94
CA SER A 144 -21.96 -4.40 13.90
C SER A 144 -21.87 -5.80 14.56
N THR A 145 -20.70 -6.45 14.43
CA THR A 145 -20.50 -7.82 14.97
C THR A 145 -20.45 -7.88 16.51
N LYS A 146 -20.37 -6.74 17.22
CA LYS A 146 -20.40 -6.70 18.71
C LYS A 146 -21.79 -6.53 19.32
N GLY A 147 -22.85 -6.38 18.50
CA GLY A 147 -24.20 -6.05 18.99
C GLY A 147 -25.13 -7.22 19.30
N SER A 148 -24.75 -8.49 19.10
CA SER A 148 -25.70 -9.62 19.17
C SER A 148 -25.24 -10.80 20.04
N SER A 149 -24.63 -10.49 21.17
CA SER A 149 -24.48 -11.44 22.28
C SER A 149 -24.54 -10.68 23.60
N SER A 150 -25.77 -10.46 24.06
CA SER A 150 -26.07 -10.01 25.41
C SER A 150 -25.99 -11.18 26.40
N SER A 151 -25.76 -10.79 27.65
CA SER A 151 -25.87 -11.55 28.89
C SER A 151 -24.60 -12.26 29.38
N GLY A 152 -24.06 -11.70 30.46
CA GLY A 152 -22.94 -12.24 31.21
C GLY A 152 -22.17 -11.13 31.91
N GLU A 153 -22.67 -10.73 33.07
CA GLU A 153 -22.01 -9.84 34.03
C GLU A 153 -20.50 -10.13 34.12
N THR A 154 -19.66 -9.10 33.98
CA THR A 154 -18.28 -9.20 34.46
C THR A 154 -17.96 -7.98 35.28
N GLY A 155 -17.91 -8.21 36.58
CA GLY A 155 -17.38 -7.30 37.57
C GLY A 155 -15.95 -6.86 37.25
N SER A 156 -15.64 -5.71 37.83
CA SER A 156 -14.34 -5.06 37.86
C SER A 156 -13.25 -6.00 38.40
N ALA A 157 -12.60 -6.75 37.52
CA ALA A 157 -11.38 -7.47 37.84
C ALA A 157 -10.19 -6.51 37.75
N LYS A 158 -9.86 -5.98 38.93
CA LYS A 158 -8.61 -5.31 39.28
C LYS A 158 -7.44 -6.21 38.87
N ARG A 159 -6.84 -5.96 37.70
CA ARG A 159 -5.63 -6.67 37.26
C ARG A 159 -4.43 -6.08 37.99
N SER A 160 -3.98 -6.82 38.99
CA SER A 160 -2.69 -6.66 39.63
C SER A 160 -1.61 -6.61 38.55
N ALA A 161 -0.77 -5.58 38.62
CA ALA A 161 0.48 -5.48 37.88
C ALA A 161 1.36 -6.68 38.24
N ALA A 162 1.40 -7.68 37.35
CA ALA A 162 2.40 -8.73 37.40
C ALA A 162 3.62 -8.25 36.62
N SER A 163 4.70 -8.13 37.38
CA SER A 163 6.04 -7.72 37.00
C SER A 163 6.51 -8.23 35.64
N ASP A 164 7.07 -7.28 34.92
CA ASP A 164 7.85 -7.36 33.69
C ASP A 164 9.17 -8.13 33.90
N ARG A 165 9.08 -9.46 34.00
CA ARG A 165 10.25 -10.37 34.01
C ARG A 165 9.97 -11.62 33.16
N GLU A 166 9.68 -11.42 31.88
CA GLU A 166 9.86 -12.43 30.83
C GLU A 166 10.84 -11.92 29.76
N GLN A 167 11.98 -11.43 30.22
CA GLN A 167 13.17 -11.36 29.39
C GLN A 167 14.02 -12.58 29.76
N ASP A 168 14.45 -13.35 28.77
CA ASP A 168 15.51 -14.37 28.87
C ASP A 168 15.16 -15.88 28.85
N ARG A 169 14.05 -16.31 28.22
CA ARG A 169 13.86 -17.75 27.85
C ARG A 169 13.51 -18.01 26.40
N GLY A 170 14.08 -17.23 25.47
CA GLY A 170 13.78 -17.34 24.04
C GLY A 170 14.94 -17.01 23.10
N GLY A 171 16.18 -17.36 23.47
CA GLY A 171 17.39 -17.00 22.71
C GLY A 171 17.46 -17.54 21.27
N GLU A 172 16.86 -18.70 20.99
CA GLU A 172 17.03 -19.35 19.67
C GLU A 172 16.14 -18.77 18.56
N ALA A 173 14.91 -18.34 18.87
CA ALA A 173 13.98 -17.83 17.86
C ALA A 173 14.37 -16.44 17.33
N SER A 174 15.11 -15.66 18.11
CA SER A 174 15.60 -14.34 17.70
C SER A 174 16.82 -14.44 16.76
N SER A 175 17.63 -15.50 16.88
CA SER A 175 18.85 -15.68 16.07
C SER A 175 18.53 -15.91 14.59
N SER A 176 17.59 -16.81 14.25
CA SER A 176 17.24 -17.06 12.84
C SER A 176 16.60 -15.86 12.13
N VAL A 177 15.90 -15.00 12.88
CA VAL A 177 15.31 -13.77 12.34
C VAL A 177 16.39 -12.72 12.09
N GLN A 178 17.35 -12.59 13.02
CA GLN A 178 18.51 -11.71 12.85
C GLN A 178 19.37 -12.15 11.66
N ASP A 179 19.57 -13.45 11.46
CA ASP A 179 20.33 -13.98 10.32
C ASP A 179 19.68 -13.65 8.97
N LEU A 180 18.35 -13.72 8.88
CA LEU A 180 17.61 -13.33 7.67
C LEU A 180 17.73 -11.82 7.40
N CYS A 181 17.56 -11.00 8.43
CA CYS A 181 17.72 -9.56 8.33
C CYS A 181 19.16 -9.19 7.91
N GLY A 182 20.18 -9.86 8.48
CA GLY A 182 21.58 -9.65 8.11
C GLY A 182 21.88 -10.05 6.67
N LEU A 183 21.30 -11.15 6.17
CA LEU A 183 21.43 -11.54 4.77
C LEU A 183 20.80 -10.48 3.85
N LEU A 184 19.56 -10.07 4.13
CA LEU A 184 18.82 -9.09 3.34
C LEU A 184 19.47 -7.69 3.34
N ALA A 185 20.00 -7.26 4.48
CA ALA A 185 20.69 -5.97 4.59
C ALA A 185 21.97 -5.91 3.72
N ARG A 186 22.66 -7.05 3.54
CA ARG A 186 23.90 -7.12 2.76
C ARG A 186 23.68 -7.24 1.25
N SER A 187 22.64 -7.96 0.84
CA SER A 187 22.45 -8.36 -0.56
C SER A 187 21.14 -7.85 -1.17
N GLY A 188 20.34 -7.11 -0.42
CA GLY A 188 18.98 -6.76 -0.80
C GLY A 188 18.05 -7.98 -0.88
N HIS A 189 16.82 -7.71 -1.32
CA HIS A 189 15.76 -8.72 -1.46
C HIS A 189 15.99 -9.71 -2.61
N ASN A 190 16.80 -9.33 -3.60
CA ASN A 190 17.04 -10.09 -4.81
C ASN A 190 18.50 -10.54 -4.98
N GLY A 191 19.33 -10.46 -3.94
CA GLY A 191 20.73 -10.92 -4.03
C GLY A 191 21.60 -10.06 -4.96
N ASN A 192 21.34 -8.76 -5.04
CA ASN A 192 21.94 -7.81 -5.98
C ASN A 192 21.64 -8.07 -7.47
N TRP A 193 20.68 -8.94 -7.79
CA TRP A 193 20.19 -9.13 -9.16
C TRP A 193 19.08 -8.13 -9.49
N SER A 194 18.97 -7.80 -10.78
CA SER A 194 17.79 -7.10 -11.30
C SER A 194 16.53 -7.91 -11.00
N GLU A 195 15.39 -7.23 -10.85
CA GLU A 195 14.11 -7.88 -10.58
C GLU A 195 13.76 -8.84 -11.73
N GLU A 196 14.03 -8.44 -12.98
CA GLU A 196 13.77 -9.22 -14.18
C GLU A 196 14.58 -10.53 -14.21
N ASP A 197 15.89 -10.45 -13.93
CA ASP A 197 16.78 -11.61 -13.92
C ASP A 197 16.45 -12.53 -12.75
N HIS A 198 16.15 -11.97 -11.56
CA HIS A 198 15.75 -12.74 -10.40
C HIS A 198 14.46 -13.52 -10.66
N GLN A 199 13.45 -12.89 -11.28
CA GLN A 199 12.20 -13.55 -11.65
C GLN A 199 12.39 -14.62 -12.72
N LEU A 200 13.25 -14.37 -13.71
CA LEU A 200 13.59 -15.37 -14.72
C LEU A 200 14.28 -16.59 -14.09
N PHE A 201 15.26 -16.35 -13.23
CA PHE A 201 15.97 -17.37 -12.48
C PHE A 201 14.99 -18.25 -11.67
N CYS A 202 14.09 -17.62 -10.89
CA CYS A 202 13.08 -18.33 -10.10
C CYS A 202 12.19 -19.22 -10.95
N ARG A 203 11.70 -18.72 -12.11
CA ARG A 203 10.88 -19.49 -13.06
C ARG A 203 11.62 -20.70 -13.61
N LEU A 204 12.88 -20.51 -14.03
CA LEU A 204 13.71 -21.58 -14.58
C LEU A 204 14.03 -22.64 -13.52
N ARG A 205 14.35 -22.20 -12.30
CA ARG A 205 14.61 -23.06 -11.14
C ARG A 205 13.40 -23.91 -10.76
N GLN A 206 12.21 -23.31 -10.70
CA GLN A 206 10.96 -24.01 -10.42
C GLN A 206 10.66 -25.06 -11.49
N ARG A 207 10.82 -24.72 -12.78
CA ARG A 207 10.64 -25.66 -13.89
C ARG A 207 11.62 -26.83 -13.81
N GLN A 208 12.87 -26.59 -13.42
CA GLN A 208 13.86 -27.65 -13.22
C GLN A 208 13.51 -28.55 -12.03
N GLN A 209 13.01 -27.96 -10.95
CA GLN A 209 12.55 -28.72 -9.78
C GLN A 209 11.38 -29.65 -10.12
N GLN A 210 10.43 -29.18 -10.94
CA GLN A 210 9.29 -29.98 -11.38
C GLN A 210 9.69 -31.13 -12.33
N ARG A 211 10.72 -30.93 -13.15
CA ARG A 211 11.20 -31.95 -14.11
C ARG A 211 12.07 -33.03 -13.45
N SER A 212 12.75 -32.70 -12.35
CA SER A 212 13.58 -33.67 -11.64
C SER A 212 12.74 -34.59 -10.76
N LYS A 213 12.44 -35.79 -11.26
CA LYS A 213 11.73 -36.84 -10.50
C LYS A 213 12.47 -37.26 -9.22
N SER A 214 13.79 -37.05 -9.15
CA SER A 214 14.61 -37.43 -8.00
C SER A 214 14.75 -36.33 -6.94
N GLY A 215 14.11 -35.16 -7.14
CA GLY A 215 14.22 -34.01 -6.23
C GLY A 215 15.58 -33.32 -6.20
N LYS A 216 16.61 -33.89 -6.85
CA LYS A 216 17.94 -33.28 -6.98
C LYS A 216 17.94 -32.32 -8.17
N GLN A 217 18.11 -31.02 -7.91
CA GLN A 217 18.30 -30.01 -8.93
C GLN A 217 19.72 -30.13 -9.52
N SER A 218 19.81 -30.27 -10.84
CA SER A 218 21.09 -30.20 -11.54
C SER A 218 21.50 -28.74 -11.72
N LEU A 219 22.45 -28.29 -10.91
CA LEU A 219 22.99 -26.92 -10.96
C LEU A 219 23.54 -26.58 -12.35
N ALA A 220 24.26 -27.52 -12.97
CA ALA A 220 24.83 -27.33 -14.31
C ALA A 220 23.76 -27.09 -15.39
N GLN A 221 22.59 -27.74 -15.27
CA GLN A 221 21.47 -27.52 -16.19
C GLN A 221 20.79 -26.17 -15.95
N LEU A 222 20.66 -25.74 -14.69
CA LEU A 222 20.11 -24.43 -14.34
C LEU A 222 20.98 -23.30 -14.90
N VAL A 223 22.29 -23.36 -14.65
CA VAL A 223 23.28 -22.38 -15.17
C VAL A 223 23.16 -22.25 -16.69
N ARG A 224 23.20 -23.37 -17.42
CA ARG A 224 23.05 -23.37 -18.88
C ARG A 224 21.77 -22.70 -19.36
N LEU A 225 20.65 -22.92 -18.66
CA LEU A 225 19.36 -22.35 -19.06
C LEU A 225 19.27 -20.85 -18.79
N VAL A 226 19.87 -20.39 -17.71
CA VAL A 226 19.94 -18.96 -17.38
C VAL A 226 20.86 -18.26 -18.37
N GLN A 227 22.07 -18.78 -18.62
CA GLN A 227 23.00 -18.20 -19.60
C GLN A 227 22.43 -18.16 -21.03
N ALA A 228 21.63 -19.15 -21.42
CA ALA A 228 20.98 -19.16 -22.73
C ALA A 228 19.93 -18.04 -22.90
N LYS A 229 19.46 -17.43 -21.80
CA LYS A 229 18.48 -16.34 -21.81
C LYS A 229 19.10 -14.99 -21.44
N CYS A 230 20.10 -14.99 -20.58
CA CYS A 230 20.88 -13.83 -20.16
C CYS A 230 22.36 -14.13 -20.40
N PRO A 231 22.89 -13.91 -21.62
CA PRO A 231 24.29 -14.19 -21.94
C PRO A 231 25.26 -13.29 -21.19
N ASP A 232 24.79 -12.14 -20.71
CA ASP A 232 25.59 -11.15 -19.96
C ASP A 232 25.92 -11.63 -18.53
N LEU A 233 25.21 -12.63 -18.01
CA LEU A 233 25.45 -13.17 -16.68
C LEU A 233 26.53 -14.26 -16.71
N SER A 234 27.59 -14.06 -15.92
CA SER A 234 28.64 -15.05 -15.75
C SER A 234 28.13 -16.32 -15.07
N ARG A 235 28.79 -17.44 -15.35
CA ARG A 235 28.44 -18.73 -14.74
C ARG A 235 28.57 -18.66 -13.22
N GLU A 236 29.60 -17.98 -12.76
CA GLU A 236 29.96 -17.79 -11.37
C GLU A 236 28.87 -16.98 -10.66
N ALA A 237 28.39 -15.89 -11.25
CA ALA A 237 27.30 -15.09 -10.70
C ALA A 237 26.01 -15.89 -10.54
N ILE A 238 25.69 -16.77 -11.49
CA ILE A 238 24.49 -17.64 -11.41
C ILE A 238 24.64 -18.68 -10.29
N VAL A 239 25.84 -19.24 -10.12
CA VAL A 239 26.12 -20.21 -9.04
C VAL A 239 26.05 -19.53 -7.68
N GLU A 240 26.66 -18.35 -7.54
CA GLU A 240 26.61 -17.55 -6.32
C GLU A 240 25.18 -17.19 -5.95
N HIS A 241 24.37 -16.77 -6.93
CA HIS A 241 22.95 -16.46 -6.72
C HIS A 241 22.14 -17.68 -6.29
N GLU A 242 22.39 -18.87 -6.83
CA GLU A 242 21.73 -20.10 -6.37
C GLU A 242 22.12 -20.46 -4.92
N LEU A 243 23.37 -20.26 -4.53
CA LEU A 243 23.81 -20.48 -3.14
C LEU A 243 23.12 -19.49 -2.20
N TRP A 244 23.11 -18.21 -2.58
CA TRP A 244 22.39 -17.16 -1.85
C TRP A 244 20.90 -17.49 -1.73
N TYR A 245 20.24 -17.85 -2.84
CA TYR A 245 18.81 -18.12 -2.86
C TYR A 245 18.42 -19.35 -2.03
N ARG A 246 19.26 -20.40 -2.02
CA ARG A 246 19.07 -21.54 -1.11
C ARG A 246 19.14 -21.10 0.35
N ARG A 247 20.16 -20.34 0.71
CA ARG A 247 20.33 -19.83 2.08
C ARG A 247 19.14 -18.96 2.49
N TYR A 248 18.67 -18.10 1.59
CA TYR A 248 17.47 -17.30 1.79
C TYR A 248 16.22 -18.17 2.07
N LEU A 249 15.99 -19.22 1.28
CA LEU A 249 14.86 -20.13 1.47
C LEU A 249 14.94 -20.90 2.80
N GLU A 250 16.12 -21.35 3.20
CA GLU A 250 16.35 -21.99 4.51
C GLU A 250 15.98 -21.05 5.66
N LEU A 251 16.50 -19.82 5.64
CA LEU A 251 16.22 -18.82 6.67
C LEU A 251 14.74 -18.44 6.71
N ARG A 252 14.07 -18.34 5.55
CA ARG A 252 12.62 -18.15 5.48
C ARG A 252 11.84 -19.31 6.09
N GLU A 253 12.27 -20.55 5.88
CA GLU A 253 11.64 -21.72 6.48
C GLU A 253 11.86 -21.75 7.99
N GLN A 254 13.07 -21.46 8.47
CA GLN A 254 13.36 -21.33 9.91
C GLN A 254 12.51 -20.23 10.56
N GLN A 255 12.37 -19.07 9.91
CA GLN A 255 11.47 -18.00 10.36
C GLN A 255 10.01 -18.49 10.44
N ARG A 256 9.52 -19.21 9.43
CA ARG A 256 8.17 -19.78 9.45
C ARG A 256 7.99 -20.75 10.62
N GLN A 257 8.96 -21.63 10.85
CA GLN A 257 8.93 -22.60 11.94
C GLN A 257 8.96 -21.91 13.32
N ALA A 258 9.84 -20.92 13.51
CA ALA A 258 9.92 -20.14 14.74
C ALA A 258 8.59 -19.43 15.04
N VAL A 259 7.96 -18.82 14.03
CA VAL A 259 6.63 -18.19 14.18
C VAL A 259 5.56 -19.23 14.49
N GLN A 260 5.60 -20.40 13.87
CA GLN A 260 4.65 -21.49 14.16
C GLN A 260 4.81 -22.00 15.60
N GLN A 261 6.04 -22.24 16.05
CA GLN A 261 6.34 -22.66 17.41
C GLN A 261 5.88 -21.61 18.43
N TRP A 262 6.16 -20.33 18.17
CA TRP A 262 5.66 -19.24 19.02
C TRP A 262 4.13 -19.22 19.11
N ARG A 263 3.43 -19.43 17.99
CA ARG A 263 1.95 -19.54 17.99
C ARG A 263 1.47 -20.74 18.78
N GLN A 264 2.16 -21.88 18.70
CA GLN A 264 1.81 -23.09 19.44
C GLN A 264 2.01 -22.89 20.94
N ARG A 265 3.16 -22.34 21.36
CA ARG A 265 3.44 -21.98 22.77
C ARG A 265 2.38 -21.05 23.32
N ARG A 266 2.08 -19.95 22.61
CA ARG A 266 1.06 -18.98 23.03
C ARG A 266 -0.34 -19.59 23.17
N ARG A 267 -0.69 -20.59 22.35
CA ARG A 267 -1.96 -21.34 22.49
C ARG A 267 -1.93 -22.27 23.69
N ALA A 268 -0.82 -22.96 23.92
CA ALA A 268 -0.64 -23.83 25.08
C ALA A 268 -0.71 -23.04 26.39
N ASP A 269 -0.05 -21.87 26.46
CA ASP A 269 -0.07 -21.00 27.64
C ASP A 269 -1.49 -20.49 27.94
N LEU A 270 -2.24 -20.14 26.89
CA LEU A 270 -3.63 -19.70 27.05
C LEU A 270 -4.52 -20.84 27.54
N ALA A 271 -4.30 -22.07 27.06
CA ALA A 271 -5.02 -23.26 27.50
C ALA A 271 -4.70 -23.62 28.95
N ALA A 272 -3.42 -23.58 29.35
CA ALA A 272 -2.98 -23.83 30.73
C ALA A 272 -3.63 -22.84 31.71
N ARG A 273 -3.65 -21.54 31.38
CA ARG A 273 -4.31 -20.51 32.18
C ARG A 273 -5.83 -20.70 32.31
N SER A 274 -6.47 -21.36 31.34
CA SER A 274 -7.90 -21.67 31.42
C SER A 274 -8.22 -22.94 32.24
N SER A 275 -7.23 -23.82 32.45
CA SER A 275 -7.40 -25.07 33.21
C SER A 275 -7.07 -24.94 34.69
N GLU A 276 -6.27 -23.94 35.09
CA GLU A 276 -5.83 -23.71 36.47
C GLU A 276 -6.76 -22.80 37.29
N GLN A 277 -8.05 -22.66 36.95
CA GLN A 277 -9.03 -22.18 37.94
C GLN A 277 -9.56 -23.38 38.74
N PRO A 278 -9.08 -23.64 39.97
CA PRO A 278 -9.63 -24.68 40.80
C PRO A 278 -10.91 -24.14 41.40
N THR A 279 -11.94 -24.97 41.36
CA THR A 279 -13.19 -24.83 42.09
C THR A 279 -12.90 -24.95 43.60
N SER A 280 -12.25 -23.95 44.19
CA SER A 280 -12.08 -23.83 45.64
C SER A 280 -13.33 -23.16 46.22
N VAL A 281 -14.41 -23.93 46.29
CA VAL A 281 -15.54 -23.63 47.18
C VAL A 281 -15.10 -24.09 48.56
N VAL A 282 -14.41 -23.23 49.31
CA VAL A 282 -14.17 -23.44 50.75
C VAL A 282 -15.08 -22.49 51.51
N ALA A 283 -15.83 -23.12 52.41
CA ALA A 283 -16.82 -22.57 53.30
C ALA A 283 -16.35 -21.35 54.10
N ILE A 284 -17.25 -20.36 54.14
CA ILE A 284 -17.68 -19.58 55.30
C ILE A 284 -16.81 -19.77 56.56
N SER A 285 -16.07 -18.73 56.94
CA SER A 285 -15.72 -18.46 58.34
C SER A 285 -16.02 -16.99 58.62
N ALA A 286 -17.21 -16.76 59.16
CA ALA A 286 -17.60 -15.49 59.75
C ALA A 286 -16.62 -15.12 60.87
N LYS A 287 -15.96 -13.96 60.75
CA LYS A 287 -15.35 -13.27 61.88
C LYS A 287 -15.65 -11.78 61.80
N SER A 288 -16.56 -11.38 62.70
CA SER A 288 -16.55 -10.16 63.50
C SER A 288 -16.37 -8.84 62.75
N CYS A 289 -17.50 -8.15 62.59
CA CYS A 289 -17.60 -6.72 62.39
C CYS A 289 -17.89 -6.09 63.76
N ASP A 290 -17.06 -5.13 64.20
CA ASP A 290 -17.35 -4.22 65.30
C ASP A 290 -17.25 -2.78 64.78
N LYS A 291 -18.39 -2.13 64.53
CA LYS A 291 -18.76 -0.83 65.14
C LYS A 291 -19.98 -0.20 64.46
N SER A 292 -21.08 -0.25 65.22
CA SER A 292 -22.00 0.84 65.54
C SER A 292 -22.57 1.69 64.40
N CYS A 293 -23.88 1.53 64.15
CA CYS A 293 -24.82 2.66 64.19
C CYS A 293 -26.29 2.18 64.23
N SER A 294 -26.95 2.53 65.34
CA SER A 294 -28.31 3.07 65.42
C SER A 294 -29.51 2.23 64.92
N SER A 295 -30.13 1.55 65.89
CA SER A 295 -31.59 1.53 66.21
C SER A 295 -32.62 1.77 65.11
N GLN A 296 -33.48 0.76 64.86
CA GLN A 296 -34.96 0.82 64.89
C GLN A 296 -35.60 -0.60 64.81
N PRO A 297 -36.88 -0.78 65.20
CA PRO A 297 -37.35 -1.99 65.91
C PRO A 297 -38.13 -3.02 65.07
N ARG A 298 -37.97 -4.29 65.52
CA ARG A 298 -38.89 -5.46 65.52
C ARG A 298 -40.06 -5.53 64.53
N ASP A 299 -40.12 -6.64 63.77
CA ASP A 299 -41.27 -7.58 63.77
C ASP A 299 -40.91 -8.93 63.07
N PRO A 300 -41.72 -10.02 63.17
CA PRO A 300 -41.30 -11.26 63.83
C PRO A 300 -41.05 -12.48 62.92
N CYS A 301 -40.42 -13.48 63.56
CA CYS A 301 -40.08 -14.83 63.11
C CYS A 301 -41.07 -15.54 62.17
N GLU A 302 -40.53 -16.26 61.18
CA GLU A 302 -41.10 -17.52 60.70
C GLU A 302 -40.01 -18.57 60.44
N PRO A 303 -40.35 -19.88 60.55
CA PRO A 303 -39.47 -20.86 61.14
C PRO A 303 -38.67 -21.72 60.15
N LEU A 304 -37.50 -22.11 60.64
CA LEU A 304 -36.65 -23.22 60.21
C LEU A 304 -37.45 -24.38 59.59
N ARG A 305 -37.19 -24.66 58.30
CA ARG A 305 -37.43 -25.98 57.70
C ARG A 305 -36.11 -26.66 57.35
N SER A 306 -36.07 -27.91 57.77
CA SER A 306 -34.98 -28.87 57.84
C SER A 306 -34.25 -29.13 56.51
N PRO A 307 -32.98 -29.58 56.55
CA PRO A 307 -32.26 -30.03 55.37
C PRO A 307 -32.79 -31.40 54.93
N GLY A 308 -33.57 -31.40 53.84
CA GLY A 308 -34.03 -32.61 53.15
C GLY A 308 -32.88 -33.29 52.41
N ARG A 309 -32.87 -34.62 52.49
CA ARG A 309 -31.94 -35.57 51.85
C ARG A 309 -31.73 -35.31 50.35
N PRO A 310 -30.54 -35.64 49.80
CA PRO A 310 -30.34 -35.70 48.37
C PRO A 310 -31.15 -36.86 47.79
N VAL A 311 -32.18 -36.53 47.01
CA VAL A 311 -32.89 -37.49 46.16
C VAL A 311 -32.01 -37.71 44.93
N ASN A 312 -31.62 -38.97 44.70
CA ASN A 312 -30.89 -39.40 43.50
C ASN A 312 -31.80 -39.21 42.28
N ASP A 313 -31.52 -38.18 41.50
CA ASP A 313 -32.36 -37.74 40.38
C ASP A 313 -31.66 -38.05 39.05
N ASP A 314 -31.68 -39.33 38.65
CA ASP A 314 -31.15 -39.83 37.36
C ASP A 314 -31.82 -39.17 36.14
N SER A 315 -32.99 -38.56 36.34
CA SER A 315 -33.70 -37.74 35.34
C SER A 315 -32.86 -36.55 34.84
N THR A 316 -32.02 -35.99 35.72
CA THR A 316 -31.21 -34.80 35.42
C THR A 316 -30.06 -35.08 34.45
N ALA A 317 -29.51 -36.29 34.45
CA ALA A 317 -28.39 -36.67 33.59
C ALA A 317 -28.82 -36.79 32.12
N ARG A 318 -30.00 -37.37 31.88
CA ARG A 318 -30.57 -37.51 30.53
C ARG A 318 -30.92 -36.16 29.91
N ASP A 319 -31.46 -35.23 30.70
CA ASP A 319 -31.80 -33.89 30.23
C ASP A 319 -30.54 -33.06 29.90
N ARG A 320 -29.47 -33.20 30.70
CA ARG A 320 -28.15 -32.59 30.40
C ARG A 320 -27.55 -33.12 29.09
N LEU A 321 -27.68 -34.42 28.82
CA LEU A 321 -27.19 -35.03 27.58
C LEU A 321 -27.94 -34.49 26.34
N LEU A 322 -29.26 -34.35 26.44
CA LEU A 322 -30.08 -33.78 25.36
C LEU A 322 -29.72 -32.31 25.07
N ARG A 323 -29.50 -31.51 26.12
CA ARG A 323 -29.06 -30.10 25.96
C ARG A 323 -27.69 -29.99 25.30
N LEU A 324 -26.74 -30.85 25.67
CA LEU A 324 -25.41 -30.90 25.03
C LEU A 324 -25.50 -31.31 23.56
N ALA A 325 -26.35 -32.28 23.21
CA ALA A 325 -26.58 -32.69 21.84
C ALA A 325 -27.20 -31.56 21.00
N ALA A 326 -28.18 -30.83 21.55
CA ALA A 326 -28.79 -29.67 20.91
C ALA A 326 -27.76 -28.54 20.68
N HIS A 327 -26.92 -28.24 21.67
CA HIS A 327 -25.87 -27.25 21.54
C HIS A 327 -24.86 -27.62 20.44
N LYS A 328 -24.40 -28.89 20.39
CA LYS A 328 -23.48 -29.36 19.35
C LYS A 328 -24.08 -29.26 17.94
N ARG A 329 -25.37 -29.54 17.78
CA ARG A 329 -26.08 -29.36 16.49
C ARG A 329 -26.14 -27.89 16.08
N ALA A 330 -26.47 -27.00 17.02
CA ALA A 330 -26.50 -25.56 16.75
C ALA A 330 -25.11 -25.00 16.39
N GLU A 331 -24.05 -25.46 17.04
CA GLU A 331 -22.67 -25.07 16.72
C GLU A 331 -22.23 -25.59 15.34
N ALA A 332 -22.60 -26.83 15.00
CA ALA A 332 -22.33 -27.40 13.68
C ALA A 332 -23.05 -26.60 12.57
N GLU A 333 -24.29 -26.17 12.81
CA GLU A 333 -25.04 -25.35 11.86
C GLU A 333 -24.44 -23.96 11.68
N ARG A 334 -24.01 -23.30 12.76
CA ARG A 334 -23.25 -22.03 12.68
C ARG A 334 -21.96 -22.18 11.87
N LYS A 335 -21.23 -23.29 12.04
CA LYS A 335 -20.01 -23.57 11.24
C LYS A 335 -20.34 -23.78 9.77
N ARG A 336 -21.44 -24.47 9.44
CA ARG A 336 -21.91 -24.62 8.04
C ARG A 336 -22.25 -23.28 7.41
N GLN A 337 -22.96 -22.40 8.12
CA GLN A 337 -23.29 -21.06 7.64
C GLN A 337 -22.03 -20.21 7.39
N LEU A 338 -21.03 -20.26 8.28
CA LEU A 338 -19.75 -19.58 8.09
C LEU A 338 -18.99 -20.09 6.85
N VAL A 339 -19.00 -21.40 6.60
CA VAL A 339 -18.37 -21.98 5.41
C VAL A 339 -19.09 -21.54 4.13
N LEU A 340 -20.42 -21.52 4.13
CA LEU A 340 -21.21 -21.04 2.99
C LEU A 340 -20.93 -19.55 2.72
N HIS A 341 -20.96 -18.70 3.75
CA HIS A 341 -20.63 -17.28 3.60
C HIS A 341 -19.19 -17.07 3.11
N SER A 342 -18.22 -17.84 3.61
CA SER A 342 -16.83 -17.79 3.13
C SER A 342 -16.68 -18.23 1.68
N ARG A 343 -17.52 -19.18 1.21
CA ARG A 343 -17.54 -19.61 -0.18
C ARG A 343 -18.13 -18.52 -1.08
N GLU A 344 -19.22 -17.89 -0.67
CA GLU A 344 -19.87 -16.80 -1.40
C GLU A 344 -18.95 -15.57 -1.53
N GLN A 345 -18.24 -15.20 -0.46
CA GLN A 345 -17.25 -14.11 -0.49
C GLN A 345 -16.10 -14.39 -1.46
N ARG A 346 -15.61 -15.64 -1.50
CA ARG A 346 -14.58 -16.05 -2.46
C ARG A 346 -15.06 -16.01 -3.90
N GLU A 347 -16.32 -16.35 -4.14
CA GLU A 347 -16.94 -16.27 -5.47
C GLU A 347 -17.13 -14.81 -5.92
N LYS A 348 -17.59 -13.94 -5.02
CA LYS A 348 -17.67 -12.48 -5.27
C LYS A 348 -16.31 -11.89 -5.64
N LEU A 349 -15.24 -12.25 -4.93
CA LEU A 349 -13.88 -11.83 -5.28
C LEU A 349 -13.42 -12.36 -6.63
N ARG A 350 -13.74 -13.62 -6.96
CA ARG A 350 -13.43 -14.19 -8.30
C ARG A 350 -14.12 -13.40 -9.41
N LEU A 351 -15.39 -13.04 -9.26
CA LEU A 351 -16.13 -12.25 -10.24
C LEU A 351 -15.56 -10.84 -10.43
N ILE A 352 -15.09 -10.21 -9.35
CA ILE A 352 -14.42 -8.90 -9.42
C ILE A 352 -13.10 -9.02 -10.20
N ASP A 353 -12.28 -10.01 -9.89
CA ASP A 353 -11.03 -10.28 -10.61
C ASP A 353 -11.27 -10.57 -12.10
N GLU A 354 -12.31 -11.36 -12.41
CA GLU A 354 -12.70 -11.67 -13.78
C GLU A 354 -13.15 -10.42 -14.54
N ARG A 355 -13.94 -9.55 -13.91
CA ARG A 355 -14.34 -8.25 -14.48
C ARG A 355 -13.15 -7.33 -14.72
N ARG A 356 -12.16 -7.32 -13.80
CA ARG A 356 -10.92 -6.54 -13.97
C ARG A 356 -10.12 -7.03 -15.17
N ARG A 357 -9.92 -8.35 -15.30
CA ARG A 357 -9.24 -8.94 -16.47
C ARG A 357 -9.98 -8.66 -17.78
N ALA A 358 -11.31 -8.67 -17.76
CA ALA A 358 -12.11 -8.32 -18.92
C ALA A 358 -11.85 -6.87 -19.34
N LEU A 359 -11.89 -5.91 -18.41
CA LEU A 359 -11.58 -4.50 -18.69
C LEU A 359 -10.15 -4.30 -19.20
N ASP A 360 -9.17 -4.97 -18.60
CA ASP A 360 -7.77 -4.90 -19.05
C ASP A 360 -7.59 -5.46 -20.47
N SER A 361 -8.36 -6.49 -20.83
CA SER A 361 -8.35 -7.06 -22.18
C SER A 361 -9.00 -6.15 -23.21
N THR A 362 -10.04 -5.40 -22.82
CA THR A 362 -10.69 -4.41 -23.69
C THR A 362 -9.84 -3.15 -23.83
N GLY A 363 -9.19 -2.71 -22.75
CA GLY A 363 -8.27 -1.57 -22.73
C GLY A 363 -7.07 -1.77 -23.65
N ARG A 364 -6.46 -2.97 -23.64
CA ARG A 364 -5.36 -3.31 -24.57
C ARG A 364 -5.81 -3.25 -26.04
N ARG A 365 -7.00 -3.76 -26.38
CA ARG A 365 -7.51 -3.69 -27.77
C ARG A 365 -7.76 -2.25 -28.23
N VAL A 366 -8.18 -1.36 -27.33
CA VAL A 366 -8.40 0.06 -27.65
C VAL A 366 -7.07 0.80 -27.78
N ALA A 367 -6.09 0.51 -26.93
CA ALA A 367 -4.74 1.08 -27.01
C ALA A 367 -4.03 0.66 -28.31
N ASP A 368 -4.06 -0.63 -28.65
CA ASP A 368 -3.47 -1.16 -29.88
C ASP A 368 -4.12 -0.54 -31.12
N ARG A 369 -5.44 -0.32 -31.10
CA ARG A 369 -6.14 0.33 -32.21
C ARG A 369 -5.75 1.80 -32.37
N ARG A 370 -5.55 2.54 -31.27
CA ARG A 370 -5.06 3.94 -31.36
C ARG A 370 -3.63 4.03 -31.87
N VAL A 371 -2.76 3.10 -31.48
CA VAL A 371 -1.38 3.03 -31.99
C VAL A 371 -1.38 2.72 -33.49
N TYR A 372 -2.23 1.79 -33.91
CA TYR A 372 -2.40 1.45 -35.33
C TYR A 372 -2.97 2.62 -36.16
N ASP A 373 -4.03 3.26 -35.69
CA ASP A 373 -4.66 4.41 -36.36
C ASP A 373 -3.69 5.62 -36.42
N PHE A 374 -2.89 5.84 -35.38
CA PHE A 374 -1.85 6.87 -35.35
C PHE A 374 -0.73 6.58 -36.36
N SER A 375 -0.27 5.32 -36.44
CA SER A 375 0.76 4.90 -37.40
C SER A 375 0.29 5.09 -38.86
N ILE A 376 -0.95 4.70 -39.16
CA ILE A 376 -1.55 4.91 -40.49
C ILE A 376 -1.70 6.41 -40.79
N GLY A 377 -2.17 7.20 -39.81
CA GLY A 377 -2.28 8.65 -39.96
C GLY A 377 -0.94 9.32 -40.27
N TYR A 378 0.13 8.87 -39.61
CA TYR A 378 1.49 9.38 -39.83
C TYR A 378 2.02 9.03 -41.22
N GLN A 379 1.87 7.78 -41.67
CA GLN A 379 2.26 7.34 -43.02
C GLN A 379 1.54 8.16 -44.10
N ASN A 380 0.22 8.28 -44.00
CA ASN A 380 -0.58 9.05 -44.96
C ASN A 380 -0.17 10.54 -45.01
N LYS A 381 0.23 11.12 -43.87
CA LYS A 381 0.71 12.50 -43.81
C LYS A 381 2.08 12.66 -44.47
N MET A 382 2.97 11.68 -44.30
CA MET A 382 4.27 11.62 -44.98
C MET A 382 4.12 11.48 -46.49
N GLU A 383 3.24 10.59 -46.95
CA GLU A 383 2.96 10.39 -48.38
C GLU A 383 2.40 11.65 -49.03
N ARG A 384 1.46 12.36 -48.38
CA ARG A 384 0.97 13.64 -48.91
C ARG A 384 2.06 14.69 -49.01
N LYS A 385 2.92 14.81 -47.98
CA LYS A 385 4.06 15.74 -48.03
C LYS A 385 5.02 15.42 -49.18
N LEU A 386 5.29 14.14 -49.44
CA LEU A 386 6.11 13.71 -50.57
C LEU A 386 5.45 14.04 -51.91
N LEU A 387 4.14 13.79 -52.06
CA LEU A 387 3.39 14.12 -53.26
C LEU A 387 3.33 15.64 -53.52
N ASP A 388 3.14 16.44 -52.47
CA ASP A 388 3.13 17.90 -52.57
C ASP A 388 4.52 18.43 -52.98
N ALA A 389 5.59 17.91 -52.39
CA ALA A 389 6.97 18.27 -52.74
C ALA A 389 7.32 17.91 -54.20
N LEU A 390 6.86 16.75 -54.68
CA LEU A 390 7.02 16.37 -56.09
C LEU A 390 6.22 17.31 -57.00
N ARG A 391 4.97 17.64 -56.65
CA ARG A 391 4.14 18.56 -57.43
C ARG A 391 4.76 19.95 -57.54
N THR A 392 5.33 20.48 -56.45
CA THR A 392 6.01 21.79 -56.47
C THR A 392 7.26 21.78 -57.35
N ASN A 393 8.00 20.66 -57.39
CA ASN A 393 9.20 20.54 -58.21
C ASN A 393 8.90 20.45 -59.71
N PHE A 394 7.78 19.82 -60.10
CA PHE A 394 7.38 19.76 -61.52
C PHE A 394 6.75 21.07 -62.02
N SER A 395 6.05 21.83 -61.17
CA SER A 395 5.41 23.09 -61.57
C SER A 395 6.39 24.24 -61.81
N SER A 396 7.61 24.19 -61.26
CA SER A 396 8.62 25.24 -61.43
C SER A 396 9.45 25.13 -62.72
N ASN A 397 9.35 24.02 -63.46
CA ASN A 397 10.14 23.81 -64.68
C ASN A 397 9.43 24.20 -65.99
N ASP A 398 8.15 24.60 -65.94
CA ASP A 398 7.34 24.81 -67.16
C ASP A 398 7.14 26.30 -67.53
N SER A 399 7.71 27.24 -66.78
CA SER A 399 7.58 28.69 -67.07
C SER A 399 8.77 29.29 -67.81
N GLY A 400 9.70 28.47 -68.31
CA GLY A 400 11.02 28.89 -68.74
C GLY A 400 11.34 28.81 -70.24
N THR A 401 10.38 28.84 -71.17
CA THR A 401 10.70 28.94 -72.61
C THR A 401 9.57 29.55 -73.44
N SER A 402 9.56 30.88 -73.58
CA SER A 402 9.06 31.54 -74.81
C SER A 402 9.45 33.02 -74.80
N ASP A 403 10.75 33.30 -74.99
CA ASP A 403 11.15 34.58 -75.55
C ASP A 403 12.24 34.31 -76.60
N ARG A 404 11.81 34.13 -77.84
CA ARG A 404 12.67 34.11 -79.02
C ARG A 404 12.10 35.10 -80.01
N THR A 405 12.47 36.35 -79.78
CA THR A 405 12.43 37.45 -80.73
C THR A 405 13.03 37.01 -82.07
N VAL A 406 12.21 37.06 -83.11
CA VAL A 406 12.64 36.94 -84.51
C VAL A 406 12.83 38.36 -85.02
N GLU A 407 14.06 38.88 -84.92
CA GLU A 407 14.52 39.95 -85.79
C GLU A 407 14.69 39.36 -87.19
N LYS A 408 13.93 39.85 -88.17
CA LYS A 408 14.16 39.58 -89.58
C LYS A 408 14.44 40.90 -90.27
N SER A 409 15.71 41.08 -90.60
CA SER A 409 16.31 42.18 -91.31
C SER A 409 15.68 42.41 -92.68
N GLN A 410 15.60 43.69 -93.04
CA GLN A 410 15.54 44.21 -94.40
C GLN A 410 16.66 43.61 -95.28
N GLU A 411 16.30 43.25 -96.52
CA GLU A 411 17.24 43.16 -97.64
C GLU A 411 16.57 43.76 -98.88
N ASP A 412 17.36 44.56 -99.59
CA ASP A 412 17.05 45.40 -100.75
C ASP A 412 16.48 44.67 -101.96
N VAL A 413 15.55 45.31 -102.69
CA VAL A 413 15.59 45.69 -104.15
C VAL A 413 14.31 46.44 -104.51
#